data_AF-A0A445KND4-F1
#
_entry.id   AF-A0A445KND4-F1
#
_cell.length_a   1.000
_cell.length_b   1.000
_cell.length_c   1.000
_cell.angle_alpha   90.00
_cell.angle_beta   90.00
_cell.angle_gamma   90.00
#
_symmetry.space_group_name_H-M   'P 1'
#
loop_
_entity.id
_entity.type
_entity.pdbx_description
1 polymer ?
#
loop_
_entity_poly.entity_id
_entity_poly.type
_entity_poly.pdbx_seq_one_letter_code
_entity_poly.pdbx_strand_id
1 'polypeptide(L)' 'MVVFLIFLFVLLQTGSHNVHFCLPQALETVKRLCPKQTLLIGMTHEFDHHKDNEFLMDWSRREGLLVQLAHDGLRVPINL' A
#
# COMPACT_ATOMS: atom_id res chain seq x y z
N MET A 1 16.69 6.46 -11.50
CA MET A 1 15.27 6.74 -11.76
C MET A 1 14.56 6.70 -10.41
N VAL A 2 14.03 7.83 -9.93
CA VAL A 2 13.30 7.87 -8.64
C VAL A 2 11.85 7.51 -8.93
N VAL A 3 11.37 6.38 -8.42
CA VAL A 3 9.96 6.00 -8.57
C VAL A 3 9.13 6.85 -7.60
N PHE A 4 8.23 7.67 -8.12
CA PHE A 4 7.48 8.64 -7.31
C PHE A 4 6.21 8.03 -6.71
N LEU A 5 5.45 7.26 -7.51
CA LEU A 5 4.19 6.65 -7.12
C LEU A 5 4.16 5.18 -7.54
N ILE A 6 3.72 4.30 -6.64
CA ILE A 6 3.48 2.88 -6.91
C ILE A 6 2.02 2.53 -6.60
N PHE A 7 1.39 1.77 -7.50
CA PHE A 7 0.16 1.04 -7.20
C PHE A 7 0.52 -0.44 -7.02
N LEU A 8 0.31 -0.98 -5.81
CA LEU A 8 0.78 -2.32 -5.45
C LEU A 8 -0.40 -3.23 -5.07
N PHE A 9 -0.48 -4.38 -5.72
CA PHE A 9 -1.50 -5.38 -5.42
C PHE A 9 -1.26 -6.05 -4.07
N VAL A 10 -2.26 -6.09 -3.20
CA VAL A 10 -2.24 -6.75 -1.89
C VAL A 10 -3.53 -7.54 -1.71
N LEU A 11 -3.44 -8.87 -1.58
CA LEU A 11 -4.61 -9.74 -1.51
C LEU A 11 -5.18 -9.84 -0.09
N LEU A 12 -4.34 -10.25 0.87
CA LEU A 12 -4.72 -10.59 2.24
C LEU A 12 -3.96 -9.73 3.26
N GLN A 13 -4.57 -9.50 4.41
CA GLN A 13 -3.98 -8.69 5.48
C GLN A 13 -2.83 -9.41 6.19
N THR A 14 -2.86 -10.75 6.20
CA THR A 14 -1.86 -11.58 6.88
C THR A 14 -1.41 -12.76 6.01
N GLY A 15 -0.38 -13.49 6.49
CA GLY A 15 0.12 -14.68 5.82
C GLY A 15 0.89 -14.40 4.53
N SER A 16 0.89 -15.39 3.65
CA SER A 16 1.52 -15.35 2.32
C SER A 16 0.66 -16.08 1.29
N HIS A 17 0.79 -15.69 0.03
CA HIS A 17 0.13 -16.34 -1.09
C HIS A 17 1.16 -16.67 -2.18
N ASN A 18 0.94 -17.74 -2.95
CA ASN A 18 1.94 -18.25 -3.89
C ASN A 18 2.14 -17.37 -5.12
N VAL A 19 1.15 -16.53 -5.44
CA VAL A 19 1.15 -15.68 -6.66
C VAL A 19 0.72 -14.23 -6.42
N HIS A 20 0.39 -13.86 -5.18
CA HIS A 20 -0.01 -12.50 -4.82
C HIS A 20 0.74 -12.06 -3.57
N PHE A 21 1.00 -10.76 -3.44
CA PHE A 21 1.49 -10.23 -2.17
C PHE A 21 0.36 -10.19 -1.14
N CYS A 22 0.69 -10.58 0.09
CA CYS A 22 -0.06 -10.17 1.28
C CYS A 22 0.57 -8.90 1.89
N LEU A 23 -0.15 -8.24 2.79
CA LEU A 23 0.25 -6.94 3.34
C LEU A 23 1.70 -6.91 3.88
N PRO A 24 2.20 -7.91 4.63
CA PRO A 24 3.59 -7.88 5.12
C PRO A 24 4.61 -7.86 3.97
N GLN A 25 4.38 -8.64 2.91
CA GLN A 25 5.28 -8.71 1.74
C GLN A 25 5.24 -7.41 0.94
N ALA A 26 4.05 -6.80 0.84
CA ALA A 26 3.86 -5.52 0.17
C ALA A 26 4.60 -4.39 0.91
N LEU A 27 4.44 -4.30 2.23
CA LEU A 27 5.11 -3.30 3.05
C LEU A 27 6.64 -3.43 3.01
N GLU A 28 7.17 -4.66 3.08
CA GLU A 28 8.61 -4.91 2.90
C GLU A 28 9.11 -4.50 1.51
N THR A 29 8.29 -4.72 0.47
CA THR A 29 8.63 -4.27 -0.89
C THR A 29 8.67 -2.75 -0.98
N VAL A 30 7.69 -2.06 -0.36
CA VAL A 30 7.66 -0.60 -0.31
C VAL A 30 8.87 -0.03 0.43
N LYS A 31 9.26 -0.63 1.57
CA LYS A 31 10.49 -0.25 2.29
C LYS A 31 11.75 -0.38 1.45
N ARG A 32 11.84 -1.40 0.59
CA ARG A 32 13.01 -1.62 -0.28
C ARG A 32 13.06 -0.65 -1.45
N LEU A 33 11.89 -0.30 -2.01
CA LEU A 33 11.80 0.57 -3.19
C LEU A 33 11.80 2.05 -2.84
N CYS A 34 11.45 2.42 -1.60
CA CYS A 34 11.36 3.79 -1.10
C CYS A 34 10.63 4.76 -2.04
N PRO A 35 9.42 4.43 -2.55
CA PRO A 35 8.67 5.38 -3.37
C PRO A 35 8.21 6.56 -2.52
N LYS A 36 7.90 7.70 -3.16
CA LYS A 36 7.33 8.84 -2.41
C LYS A 36 5.91 8.56 -1.92
N GLN A 37 5.13 7.79 -2.69
CA GLN A 37 3.79 7.34 -2.30
C GLN A 37 3.51 5.94 -2.85
N THR A 38 2.80 5.14 -2.07
CA THR A 38 2.23 3.85 -2.49
C THR A 38 0.74 3.83 -2.21
N LEU A 39 -0.02 3.38 -3.21
CA LEU A 39 -1.43 3.06 -3.11
C LEU A 39 -1.59 1.53 -3.21
N LEU A 40 -2.06 0.90 -2.14
CA LEU A 40 -2.35 -0.53 -2.14
C LEU A 40 -3.69 -0.76 -2.85
N ILE A 41 -3.77 -1.77 -3.70
CA ILE A 41 -4.95 -2.12 -4.49
C ILE A 41 -5.19 -3.64 -4.43
N GLY A 42 -6.36 -4.11 -4.87
CA GLY A 42 -6.63 -5.55 -5.01
C GLY A 42 -6.94 -6.29 -3.71
N MET A 43 -7.11 -5.56 -2.62
CA MET A 43 -7.53 -6.14 -1.34
C MET A 43 -8.92 -6.75 -1.40
N THR A 44 -9.09 -7.82 -0.63
CA THR A 44 -10.37 -8.49 -0.40
C THR A 44 -11.16 -7.83 0.74
N HIS A 45 -12.33 -8.39 1.05
CA HIS A 45 -13.19 -7.96 2.16
C HIS A 45 -12.54 -8.12 3.56
N GLU A 46 -11.36 -8.74 3.66
CA GLU A 46 -10.61 -8.81 4.91
C GLU A 46 -10.09 -7.44 5.37
N PHE A 47 -9.95 -6.49 4.43
CA PHE A 47 -9.51 -5.13 4.75
C PHE A 47 -10.71 -4.24 5.09
N ASP A 48 -10.64 -3.60 6.25
CA ASP A 48 -11.51 -2.50 6.63
C ASP A 48 -10.83 -1.19 6.20
N HIS A 49 -11.37 -0.54 5.17
CA HIS A 49 -10.70 0.59 4.53
C HIS A 49 -10.33 1.72 5.51
N HIS A 50 -11.14 1.96 6.54
CA HIS A 50 -10.87 3.02 7.50
C HIS A 50 -9.84 2.58 8.55
N LYS A 51 -10.08 1.44 9.21
CA LYS A 51 -9.20 0.96 10.28
C LYS A 51 -7.80 0.61 9.78
N ASP A 52 -7.73 -0.01 8.60
CA ASP A 52 -6.44 -0.37 8.03
C ASP A 52 -5.68 0.86 7.52
N ASN A 53 -6.37 1.90 7.05
CA ASN A 53 -5.71 3.17 6.74
C ASN A 53 -5.21 3.91 7.98
N GLU A 54 -5.91 3.83 9.12
CA GLU A 54 -5.39 4.35 10.39
C GLU A 54 -4.10 3.64 10.79
N PHE A 55 -4.08 2.29 10.71
CA PHE A 55 -2.87 1.50 10.93
C PHE A 55 -1.74 1.89 9.96
N LEU A 56 -2.05 2.01 8.66
CA LEU A 56 -1.08 2.39 7.64
C LEU A 56 -0.56 3.81 7.83
N MET A 57 -1.36 4.73 8.35
CA MET A 57 -0.93 6.10 8.66
C MET A 57 0.11 6.09 9.79
N ASP A 58 -0.13 5.33 10.86
CA ASP A 58 0.82 5.18 11.96
C ASP A 58 2.10 4.46 11.52
N TRP A 59 1.95 3.42 10.71
CA TRP A 59 3.08 2.71 10.10
C TRP A 59 3.89 3.65 9.19
N SER A 60 3.23 4.38 8.31
CA SER A 60 3.81 5.38 7.39
C SER A 60 4.65 6.41 8.14
N ARG A 61 4.13 6.91 9.28
CA ARG A 61 4.86 7.86 10.15
C ARG A 61 6.14 7.26 10.72
N ARG A 62 6.11 5.99 11.17
CA ARG A 62 7.29 5.31 11.71
C ARG A 62 8.36 5.06 10.66
N GLU A 63 7.96 4.73 9.44
CA GLU A 63 8.87 4.35 8.36
C GLU A 63 9.31 5.54 7.48
N GLY A 64 8.65 6.70 7.60
CA GLY A 64 8.91 7.86 6.75
C GLY A 64 8.46 7.67 5.29
N LEU A 65 7.47 6.81 5.05
CA LEU A 65 6.92 6.47 3.74
C LEU A 65 5.43 6.81 3.70
N LEU A 66 4.86 7.13 2.54
CA LEU A 66 3.42 7.38 2.41
C LEU A 66 2.74 6.16 1.80
N VAL A 67 2.00 5.41 2.63
CA VAL A 67 1.25 4.22 2.18
C VAL A 67 -0.20 4.33 2.64
N GLN A 68 -1.14 4.08 1.73
CA GLN A 68 -2.55 3.98 2.04
C GLN A 68 -3.23 2.95 1.13
N LEU A 69 -4.39 2.48 1.55
CA LEU A 69 -5.31 1.74 0.72
C LEU A 69 -5.95 2.68 -0.31
N ALA A 70 -6.00 2.26 -1.57
CA ALA A 70 -6.84 2.92 -2.57
C ALA A 70 -8.32 2.56 -2.37
N HIS A 71 -9.20 3.34 -3.01
CA HIS A 71 -10.64 3.06 -3.04
C HIS A 71 -11.22 3.36 -4.43
N ASP A 72 -12.39 2.81 -4.69
CA ASP A 72 -13.13 3.07 -5.93
C ASP A 72 -13.42 4.57 -6.06
N GLY A 73 -13.20 5.08 -7.28
CA GLY A 73 -13.36 6.51 -7.56
C GLY A 73 -12.23 7.42 -7.04
N LEU A 74 -11.19 6.89 -6.40
CA LEU A 74 -10.01 7.67 -6.00
C LEU A 74 -9.37 8.32 -7.24
N ARG A 75 -9.16 9.64 -7.18
CA ARG A 75 -8.46 10.41 -8.22
C ARG A 75 -7.13 10.88 -7.69
N VAL A 76 -6.04 10.50 -8.38
CA VAL A 76 -4.68 10.87 -7.99
C VAL A 76 -4.13 11.86 -9.02
N PRO A 77 -3.93 13.14 -8.67
CA PRO A 77 -3.33 14.10 -9.59
C PRO A 77 -1.84 13.77 -9.76
N ILE A 78 -1.40 13.61 -11.00
CA ILE A 78 0.00 13.39 -11.36
C ILE A 78 0.49 14.59 -12.15
N ASN A 79 1.60 15.17 -11.69
CA ASN A 79 2.35 16.15 -12.47
C ASN A 79 3.49 15.39 -13.17
N LEU A 80 3.42 15.30 -14.50
CA LEU A 80 4.35 14.53 -15.33
C LEU A 80 5.54 15.39 -15.78
#